data_AF-A0AAD7G2J4-F1
#
_entry.id   AF-A0AAD7G2J4-F1
#
_cell.length_a   1.000
_cell.length_b   1.000
_cell.length_c   1.000
_cell.angle_alpha   90.00
_cell.angle_beta   90.00
_cell.angle_gamma   90.00
#
_symmetry.space_group_name_H-M   'P 1'
#
loop_
_entity.id
_entity.type
_entity.pdbx_description
1 polymer ?
#
loop_
_entity_poly.entity_id
_entity_poly.type
_entity_poly.pdbx_seq_one_letter_code
_entity_poly.pdbx_strand_id
1 'polypeptide(L)'
;LLPPHRHPTNLFLSRLSEQDQITALRACLLVYTVTSGRLVPHDLQLEAGLAAENGKECFVIARTGWGKTLCIAIPLLLRPDRISITISPLK
;
A
#
# COMPACT_ATOMS: atom_id res chain seq x y z
N LEU A 1 -7.97 8.20 13.83
CA LEU A 1 -7.83 8.91 12.54
C LEU A 1 -8.36 8.07 11.38
N LEU A 2 -7.98 6.79 11.25
CA LEU A 2 -8.67 5.86 10.34
C LEU A 2 -10.00 5.37 10.95
N PRO A 3 -11.13 5.42 10.22
CA PRO A 3 -12.39 4.85 10.68
C PRO A 3 -12.25 3.33 10.95
N PRO A 4 -12.80 2.77 12.05
CA PRO A 4 -12.61 1.36 12.42
C PRO A 4 -12.91 0.34 11.31
N HIS A 5 -13.94 0.61 10.49
CA HIS A 5 -14.35 -0.24 9.37
C HIS A 5 -13.42 -0.17 8.15
N ARG A 6 -12.40 0.68 8.17
CA ARG A 6 -11.40 0.82 7.09
C ARG A 6 -10.01 0.34 7.51
N HIS A 7 -9.88 -0.32 8.65
CA HIS A 7 -8.61 -0.94 9.03
C HIS A 7 -8.32 -2.15 8.14
N PRO A 8 -7.04 -2.49 7.91
CA PRO A 8 -6.68 -3.78 7.32
C PRO A 8 -7.30 -4.92 8.11
N THR A 9 -7.61 -6.03 7.46
CA THR A 9 -8.28 -7.12 8.17
C THR A 9 -7.37 -7.74 9.22
N ASN A 10 -7.95 -8.19 10.34
CA ASN A 10 -7.18 -8.91 11.36
C ASN A 10 -6.49 -10.17 10.81
N LEU A 11 -7.15 -10.85 9.85
CA LEU A 11 -6.59 -12.02 9.16
C LEU A 11 -5.33 -11.66 8.37
N PHE A 12 -5.32 -10.49 7.72
CA PHE A 12 -4.14 -9.98 7.02
C PHE A 12 -3.04 -9.61 8.01
N LEU A 13 -3.34 -8.80 9.02
CA LEU A 13 -2.35 -8.33 10.00
C LEU A 13 -1.70 -9.48 10.77
N SER A 14 -2.46 -10.52 11.15
CA SER A 14 -1.93 -11.66 11.90
C SER A 14 -0.90 -12.49 11.13
N ARG A 15 -0.82 -12.33 9.80
CA ARG A 15 0.16 -13.03 8.94
C ARG A 15 1.46 -12.24 8.76
N LEU A 16 1.49 -10.99 9.19
CA LEU A 16 2.62 -10.08 9.03
C LEU A 16 3.52 -10.10 10.27
N SER A 17 4.80 -9.82 10.06
CA SER A 17 5.71 -9.47 11.16
C SER A 17 5.24 -8.21 11.87
N GLU A 18 5.63 -8.00 13.14
CA GLU A 18 5.26 -6.79 13.88
C GLU A 18 5.68 -5.51 13.13
N GLN A 19 6.88 -5.53 12.54
CA GLN A 19 7.38 -4.42 11.74
C GLN A 19 6.54 -4.17 10.49
N ASP A 20 6.10 -5.22 9.80
CA ASP A 20 5.23 -5.12 8.63
C ASP A 20 3.82 -4.66 9.01
N GLN A 21 3.29 -5.05 10.18
CA GLN A 21 2.01 -4.54 10.69
C GLN A 21 2.07 -3.03 10.91
N ILE A 22 3.13 -2.54 11.56
CA ILE A 22 3.36 -1.10 11.77
C ILE A 22 3.47 -0.40 10.41
N THR A 23 4.20 -0.99 9.46
CA THR A 23 4.40 -0.42 8.13
C THR A 23 3.10 -0.36 7.33
N ALA A 24 2.28 -1.41 7.39
CA ALA A 24 0.96 -1.46 6.75
C ALA A 24 0.03 -0.38 7.32
N LEU A 25 -0.03 -0.24 8.64
CA LEU A 25 -0.84 0.80 9.30
C LEU A 25 -0.36 2.21 8.96
N ARG A 26 0.97 2.41 8.89
CA ARG A 26 1.56 3.67 8.41
C ARG A 26 1.17 3.96 6.96
N ALA A 27 1.24 2.97 6.08
CA ALA A 27 0.81 3.12 4.68
C ALA A 27 -0.67 3.51 4.59
N CYS A 28 -1.55 2.89 5.39
CA CYS A 28 -2.96 3.28 5.47
C CYS A 28 -3.13 4.74 5.89
N LEU A 29 -2.41 5.18 6.93
CA LEU A 29 -2.48 6.57 7.41
C LEU A 29 -1.97 7.57 6.37
N LEU A 30 -0.86 7.26 5.71
CA LEU A 30 -0.28 8.12 4.67
C LEU A 30 -1.26 8.26 3.50
N VAL A 31 -1.77 7.16 2.95
CA VAL A 31 -2.73 7.18 1.85
C VAL A 31 -4.01 7.91 2.25
N TYR A 32 -4.54 7.66 3.45
CA TYR A 32 -5.72 8.35 3.94
C TYR A 32 -5.48 9.86 4.05
N THR A 33 -4.31 10.27 4.55
CA THR A 33 -3.97 11.69 4.71
C THR A 33 -3.80 12.38 3.37
N VAL A 34 -2.99 11.85 2.44
CA VAL A 34 -2.73 12.50 1.13
C VAL A 34 -3.96 12.52 0.24
N THR A 35 -4.94 11.65 0.49
CA THR A 35 -6.22 11.63 -0.23
C THR A 35 -7.33 12.40 0.48
N SER A 36 -7.00 13.19 1.52
CA SER A 36 -7.98 13.96 2.31
C SER A 36 -9.12 13.08 2.85
N GLY A 37 -8.77 11.91 3.35
CA GLY A 37 -9.68 10.95 3.96
C GLY A 37 -10.50 10.08 3.00
N ARG A 38 -10.21 10.13 1.70
CA ARG A 38 -11.02 9.42 0.69
C ARG A 38 -10.71 7.94 0.59
N LEU A 39 -9.42 7.58 0.57
CA LEU A 39 -8.97 6.22 0.29
C LEU A 39 -8.26 5.59 1.48
N VAL A 40 -8.41 4.28 1.63
CA VAL A 40 -7.55 3.43 2.46
C VAL A 40 -7.20 2.20 1.62
N PRO A 41 -5.92 1.79 1.57
CA PRO A 41 -5.55 0.61 0.81
C PRO A 41 -6.15 -0.64 1.42
N HIS A 42 -6.62 -1.56 0.59
CA HIS A 42 -7.05 -2.87 1.06
C HIS A 42 -5.85 -3.84 1.15
N ASP A 43 -6.05 -4.98 1.81
CA ASP A 43 -4.99 -5.94 2.15
C ASP A 43 -4.03 -6.28 1.01
N LEU A 44 -4.53 -6.66 -0.17
CA LEU A 44 -3.66 -7.01 -1.32
C LEU A 44 -2.84 -5.82 -1.88
N GLN A 45 -3.31 -4.57 -1.73
CA GLN A 45 -2.51 -3.39 -2.10
C GLN A 45 -1.39 -3.16 -1.08
N LEU A 46 -1.69 -3.39 0.21
CA LEU A 46 -0.69 -3.33 1.29
C LEU A 46 0.35 -4.42 1.11
N GLU A 47 -0.05 -5.64 0.77
CA GLU A 47 0.86 -6.76 0.49
C GLU A 47 1.85 -6.42 -0.63
N ALA A 48 1.37 -5.84 -1.74
CA ALA A 48 2.24 -5.38 -2.82
C ALA A 48 3.20 -4.25 -2.38
N GLY A 49 2.71 -3.29 -1.59
CA GLY A 49 3.54 -2.21 -1.05
C GLY A 49 4.61 -2.71 -0.07
N LEU A 50 4.25 -3.66 0.80
CA LEU A 50 5.17 -4.30 1.75
C LEU A 50 6.22 -5.15 1.03
N ALA A 51 5.86 -5.83 -0.07
CA ALA A 51 6.83 -6.55 -0.89
C ALA A 51 7.92 -5.58 -1.38
N ALA A 52 7.54 -4.44 -1.95
CA ALA A 52 8.48 -3.42 -2.39
C ALA A 52 9.33 -2.83 -1.25
N GLU A 53 8.72 -2.54 -0.09
CA GLU A 53 9.44 -2.04 1.08
C GLU A 53 10.49 -3.03 1.60
N ASN A 54 10.17 -4.33 1.55
CA ASN A 54 11.05 -5.42 1.96
C ASN A 54 12.05 -5.85 0.86
N GLY A 55 12.15 -5.11 -0.24
CA GLY A 55 13.07 -5.41 -1.34
C GLY A 55 12.72 -6.68 -2.12
N LYS A 56 11.45 -7.07 -2.11
CA LYS A 56 10.93 -8.24 -2.84
C LYS A 56 10.25 -7.81 -4.14
N GLU A 57 10.42 -8.62 -5.18
CA GLU A 57 9.64 -8.49 -6.41
C GLU A 57 8.22 -9.01 -6.18
N CYS A 58 7.23 -8.39 -6.85
CA CYS A 58 5.85 -8.84 -6.80
C CYS A 58 5.19 -8.77 -8.18
N PHE A 59 4.25 -9.69 -8.42
CA PHE A 59 3.43 -9.70 -9.63
C PHE A 59 1.96 -9.56 -9.22
N VAL A 60 1.32 -8.47 -9.63
CA VAL A 60 -0.06 -8.15 -9.25
C VAL A 60 -0.96 -8.24 -10.48
N ILE A 61 -1.86 -9.21 -10.49
CA ILE A 61 -2.91 -9.33 -11.50
C ILE A 61 -4.16 -8.59 -11.01
N ALA A 62 -4.48 -7.46 -11.64
CA ALA A 62 -5.63 -6.66 -11.23
C ALA A 62 -6.32 -5.95 -12.41
N ARG A 63 -7.65 -6.00 -12.41
CA ARG A 63 -8.50 -5.27 -13.37
C ARG A 63 -8.36 -3.75 -13.24
N THR A 64 -8.80 -3.01 -14.26
CA THR A 64 -8.94 -1.55 -14.18
C THR A 64 -9.92 -1.17 -13.07
N GLY A 65 -9.68 -0.03 -12.41
CA GLY A 65 -10.48 0.43 -11.27
C GLY A 65 -10.20 -0.28 -9.94
N TRP A 66 -9.37 -1.33 -9.90
CA TRP A 66 -8.99 -2.00 -8.65
C TRP A 66 -8.08 -1.16 -7.74
N GLY A 67 -7.45 -0.11 -8.28
CA GLY A 67 -6.54 0.75 -7.52
C GLY A 67 -5.06 0.35 -7.62
N LYS A 68 -4.63 -0.19 -8.77
CA LYS A 68 -3.21 -0.51 -9.05
C LYS A 68 -2.25 0.65 -8.76
N THR A 69 -2.71 1.89 -8.98
CA THR A 69 -1.96 3.10 -8.65
C THR A 69 -1.56 3.16 -7.18
N LEU A 70 -2.37 2.62 -6.25
CA LEU A 70 -2.01 2.57 -4.84
C LEU A 70 -0.85 1.61 -4.57
N CYS A 71 -0.73 0.49 -5.29
CA CYS A 71 0.45 -0.39 -5.19
C CYS A 71 1.76 0.32 -5.54
N ILE A 72 1.69 1.27 -6.48
CA ILE A 72 2.83 2.12 -6.87
C ILE A 72 3.04 3.26 -5.86
N ALA A 73 1.95 3.88 -5.40
CA ALA A 73 2.01 5.03 -4.49
C ALA A 73 2.46 4.67 -3.07
N ILE A 74 2.09 3.50 -2.53
CA ILE A 74 2.46 3.08 -1.18
C ILE A 74 3.98 3.11 -0.94
N PRO A 75 4.84 2.47 -1.76
CA PRO A 75 6.28 2.51 -1.54
C PRO A 75 6.86 3.94 -1.67
N LEU A 76 6.31 4.76 -2.57
CA LEU A 76 6.70 6.18 -2.69
C LEU A 76 6.42 6.97 -1.40
N LEU A 77 5.26 6.72 -0.80
CA LEU A 77 4.85 7.40 0.43
C LEU A 77 5.63 6.91 1.65
N LEU A 78 5.97 5.61 1.71
CA LEU A 78 6.74 5.02 2.80
C LEU A 78 8.22 5.44 2.76
N ARG A 79 8.78 5.66 1.57
CA ARG A 79 10.19 5.99 1.33
C ARG A 79 10.33 7.19 0.40
N PRO A 80 9.97 8.40 0.85
CA PRO A 80 10.07 9.62 0.04
C PRO A 80 11.53 10.01 -0.29
N ASP A 81 12.50 9.38 0.39
CA ASP A 81 13.94 9.52 0.19
C ASP A 81 14.50 8.63 -0.93
N ARG A 82 13.67 7.78 -1.56
CA ARG A 82 14.09 6.87 -2.64
C ARG A 82 13.59 7.31 -4.01
N ILE A 83 14.39 7.03 -5.03
CA ILE A 83 13.98 7.19 -6.44
C ILE A 83 13.13 5.98 -6.84
N SER A 84 12.04 6.25 -7.55
CA SER A 84 11.18 5.22 -8.13
C SER A 84 10.90 5.54 -9.59
N ILE A 85 10.88 4.50 -10.42
CA ILE A 85 10.61 4.60 -11.86
C ILE A 85 9.36 3.78 -12.13
N THR A 86 8.33 4.44 -12.64
CA THR A 86 7.12 3.78 -13.13
C THR A 86 7.16 3.77 -14.65
N ILE A 87 7.10 2.57 -15.24
CA ILE A 87 7.07 2.38 -16.69
C ILE A 87 5.66 1.95 -17.07
N SER A 88 5.04 2.70 -17.97
CA SER A 88 3.71 2.44 -18.51
C SER A 88 3.79 2.30 -20.02
N PRO A 89 3.06 1.36 -20.64
CA PRO A 89 2.97 1.28 -22.10
C PRO A 89 2.12 2.42 -22.69
N LEU A 90 1.37 3.14 -21.85
CA LEU A 90 0.62 4.33 -22.21
C LEU A 90 1.47 5.58 -21.98
N LYS A 91 1.38 6.53 -22.91
CA LYS A 91 1.99 7.87 -22.82
C LYS A 91 1.41 8.70 -21.70
#